data_AF-A0AAW9YUW4-F1
#
_entry.id   AF-A0AAW9YUW4-F1
#
_cell.length_a   1.000
_cell.length_b   1.000
_cell.length_c   1.000
_cell.angle_alpha   90.00
_cell.angle_beta   90.00
_cell.angle_gamma   90.00
#
_symmetry.space_group_name_H-M   'P 1'
#
loop_
_entity.id
_entity.type
_entity.pdbx_description
1 polymer ?
#
loop_
_entity_poly.entity_id
_entity_poly.type
_entity_poly.pdbx_seq_one_letter_code
_entity_poly.pdbx_strand_id
1 'polypeptide(L)' 'MELWVKLIWFLIAATLAVYFIFDEHIISLIILLIGNILVFTIIECIFKKKKTH' A
#
# COMPACT_ATOMS: atom_id res chain seq x y z
N MET A 1 -15.18 -6.55 1.59
CA MET A 1 -13.87 -6.93 2.19
C MET A 1 -12.70 -6.24 1.49
N GLU A 2 -12.61 -6.21 0.16
CA GLU A 2 -11.47 -5.65 -0.57
C GLU A 2 -11.18 -4.16 -0.28
N LEU A 3 -12.23 -3.32 -0.25
CA LEU A 3 -12.11 -1.89 0.06
C LEU A 3 -11.58 -1.63 1.47
N TRP A 4 -11.99 -2.43 2.47
CA TRP A 4 -11.56 -2.26 3.87
C TRP A 4 -10.07 -2.56 4.05
N VAL A 5 -9.55 -3.59 3.38
CA VAL A 5 -8.11 -3.92 3.41
C VAL A 5 -7.29 -2.84 2.72
N LYS A 6 -7.75 -2.34 1.56
CA LYS A 6 -7.13 -1.21 0.86
C LYS A 6 -7.12 0.05 1.72
N LEU A 7 -8.21 0.32 2.46
CA LEU A 7 -8.34 1.50 3.32
C LEU A 7 -7.43 1.45 4.55
N ILE A 8 -7.34 0.31 5.23
CA ILE A 8 -6.43 0.10 6.37
C ILE A 8 -4.98 0.22 5.91
N TRP A 9 -4.64 -0.39 4.77
CA TRP A 9 -3.31 -0.29 4.18
C TRP A 9 -2.96 1.15 3.80
N PHE A 10 -3.91 1.89 3.23
CA PHE A 10 -3.74 3.28 2.89
C PHE A 10 -3.47 4.14 4.13
N LEU A 11 -4.16 3.91 5.26
CA LEU A 11 -3.90 4.62 6.52
C LEU A 11 -2.47 4.40 7.04
N ILE A 12 -2.00 3.15 6.98
CA ILE A 12 -0.64 2.79 7.40
C ILE A 12 0.39 3.45 6.48
N ALA A 13 0.18 3.35 5.16
CA ALA A 13 1.06 3.97 4.17
C ALA A 13 1.08 5.50 4.28
N ALA A 14 -0.06 6.14 4.55
CA ALA A 14 -0.15 7.59 4.73
C ALA A 14 0.62 8.04 5.97
N THR A 15 0.51 7.29 7.08
CA THR A 15 1.25 7.60 8.31
C THR A 15 2.76 7.46 8.10
N LEU A 16 3.21 6.40 7.41
CA LEU A 16 4.60 6.21 7.02
C LEU A 16 5.09 7.30 6.06
N ALA A 17 4.28 7.70 5.09
CA ALA A 17 4.63 8.77 4.14
C ALA A 17 4.87 10.10 4.87
N VAL A 18 4.01 10.47 5.82
CA VAL A 18 4.19 11.67 6.63
C VAL A 18 5.48 11.58 7.45
N TYR A 19 5.73 10.43 8.09
CA TYR A 19 6.97 10.21 8.84
C TYR A 19 8.22 10.39 7.95
N PHE A 20 8.24 9.80 6.76
CA PHE A 20 9.37 9.92 5.84
C PHE A 20 9.54 11.31 5.22
N ILE A 21 8.46 12.08 5.06
CA ILE A 21 8.54 13.47 4.59
C ILE A 21 9.26 14.36 5.61
N PHE A 22 8.98 14.15 6.90
CA PHE A 22 9.65 14.91 7.97
C PHE A 22 11.11 14.51 8.18
N ASP A 23 11.48 13.29 7.81
CA ASP A 23 12.84 12.74 7.94
C ASP A 23 13.75 13.10 6.73
N GLU A 24 13.27 13.90 5.77
CA GLU A 24 13.98 14.32 4.53
C GLU A 24 14.48 13.17 3.62
N HIS A 25 14.03 11.94 3.88
CA HIS A 25 14.45 10.76 3.11
C HIS A 25 13.60 10.54 1.84
N ILE A 26 13.90 11.32 0.79
CA ILE A 26 13.26 11.22 -0.54
C ILE A 26 13.33 9.78 -1.12
N ILE A 27 14.43 9.06 -0.86
CA ILE A 27 14.63 7.68 -1.33
C ILE A 27 13.62 6.72 -0.68
N SER A 28 13.33 6.90 0.62
CA SER A 28 12.35 6.09 1.33
C SER A 28 10.93 6.31 0.78
N LEU A 29 10.64 7.52 0.29
CA LEU A 29 9.36 7.88 -0.30
C LEU A 29 9.11 7.13 -1.62
N ILE A 30 10.15 6.96 -2.45
CA ILE A 30 10.10 6.17 -3.68
C ILE A 30 9.89 4.68 -3.37
N ILE A 31 10.60 4.14 -2.37
CA ILE A 31 10.46 2.75 -1.93
C ILE A 31 9.05 2.49 -1.38
N LEU A 32 8.50 3.45 -0.61
CA LEU A 32 7.13 3.39 -0.11
C LEU A 32 6.11 3.36 -1.25
N LEU A 33 6.31 4.17 -2.30
CA LEU A 33 5.44 4.21 -3.48
C LEU A 33 5.43 2.87 -4.21
N ILE A 34 6.62 2.29 -4.45
CA ILE A 34 6.78 0.98 -5.10
C ILE A 34 6.11 -0.10 -4.23
N GLY A 35 6.35 -0.10 -2.92
CA GLY A 35 5.73 -1.04 -1.99
C GLY A 35 4.21 -0.95 -1.98
N ASN A 36 3.65 0.27 -2.08
CA ASN A 36 2.21 0.48 -2.11
C ASN A 36 1.57 -0.12 -3.37
N ILE A 37 2.18 0.08 -4.55
CA ILE A 37 1.74 -0.53 -5.83
C ILE A 37 1.79 -2.06 -5.74
N LEU A 38 2.85 -2.59 -5.13
CA LEU A 38 3.05 -4.03 -4.98
C LEU A 38 1.96 -4.66 -4.10
N VAL A 39 1.67 -4.05 -2.94
CA VAL A 39 0.61 -4.53 -2.06
C VAL A 39 -0.77 -4.39 -2.70
N PHE A 40 -1.04 -3.31 -3.42
CA PHE A 40 -2.29 -3.17 -4.18
C PHE A 40 -2.46 -4.28 -5.21
N THR A 41 -1.38 -4.61 -5.94
CA THR A 41 -1.34 -5.70 -6.92
C THR A 41 -1.56 -7.06 -6.27
N ILE A 42 -0.94 -7.32 -5.11
CA ILE A 42 -1.12 -8.57 -4.36
C ILE A 42 -2.57 -8.70 -3.87
N ILE A 43 -3.13 -7.63 -3.30
CA ILE A 43 -4.53 -7.62 -2.84
C ILE A 43 -5.47 -7.91 -4.00
N GLU A 44 -5.31 -7.24 -5.14
CA GLU A 44 -6.10 -7.51 -6.34
C GLU A 44 -5.92 -8.95 -6.84
N CYS A 45 -4.69 -9.46 -6.88
CA CYS A 45 -4.42 -10.82 -7.37
C CYS A 45 -5.07 -11.88 -6.46
N ILE A 46 -4.91 -11.75 -5.14
CA ILE A 46 -5.55 -12.65 -4.16
C ILE A 46 -7.08 -12.58 -4.28
N PHE A 47 -7.64 -11.38 -4.43
CA PHE A 47 -9.09 -11.20 -4.51
C PHE A 47 -9.67 -11.69 -5.83
N LYS A 48 -8.99 -11.45 -6.95
CA LYS A 48 -9.35 -11.95 -8.27
C LYS A 48 -9.34 -13.48 -8.30
N LYS A 49 -8.34 -14.11 -7.67
CA LYS A 49 -8.28 -15.57 -7.51
C LYS A 49 -9.45 -16.12 -6.69
N LYS A 50 -9.94 -15.37 -5.71
CA LYS A 50 -11.11 -15.73 -4.88
C LYS A 50 -12.46 -15.64 -5.61
N LYS A 51 -12.53 -14.89 -6.72
CA LYS A 51 -13.78 -14.67 -7.48
C LYS A 51 -14.00 -15.69 -8.60
N THR A 52 -12.97 -16.46 -8.95
CA THR A 52 -12.99 -17.50 -9.99
C THR A 52 -13.30 -18.90 -9.43
N HIS A 53 -13.42 -19.04 -8.11
CA HIS A 53 -13.67 -20.32 -7.44
C HIS A 53 -15.10 -20.42 -6.92
#